data_AF-A0A1F2RDM2-F1
#
_entry.id   AF-A0A1F2RDM2-F1
#
_cell.length_a   1.000
_cell.length_b   1.000
_cell.length_c   1.000
_cell.angle_alpha   90.00
_cell.angle_beta   90.00
_cell.angle_gamma   90.00
#
_symmetry.space_group_name_H-M   'P 1'
#
loop_
_entity.id
_entity.type
_entity.pdbx_description
1 polymer ?
#
loop_
_entity_poly.entity_id
_entity_poly.type
_entity_poly.pdbx_seq_one_letter_code
_entity_poly.pdbx_strand_id
1 'polypeptide(L)'
;MVADGQIEGFRTPGGHLRILSESIQELREGRKAQASPIREPSSVLRDRRERLEELVLESQELRARREVEKLRREEDDEAERRESEAQARERGAAEREATLELERERLEREQEEERRRRESKRRLSDFHHRWLEKAAEVLAARELNWLSAVQHKEVLDTLDIEIKSRQLQDEPRMRQVLIHTIAAVIEPWLVSREARKERERLLENAVRSLPFGATDRDKAHAAAAVREALSTLRSDAADFEVQAGIQAAIDPIRASVEWRRMTERLTSWAVGQLPWGSTDQDEARLHRKCEQILSELPENVSEIEAREALHQAVREARECVEDRKELNRRQEQKARLVQHGVTEVSYYLLKLNRAGEISNEEYRDSEFTASLKEAVKEELESELSGDEEINEVKELVREIIDDELS
;
A
#
# COMPACT_ATOMS: atom_id res chain seq x y z
N MET A 1 -32.01 95.08 104.78
CA MET A 1 -32.54 95.53 106.08
C MET A 1 -32.88 97.00 105.99
N VAL A 2 -34.16 97.33 106.12
CA VAL A 2 -34.83 98.44 106.84
C VAL A 2 -36.25 98.48 106.26
N ALA A 3 -37.21 98.50 107.16
CA ALA A 3 -38.61 98.16 106.96
C ALA A 3 -39.38 99.12 106.03
N ASP A 4 -40.41 98.55 105.42
CA ASP A 4 -41.44 99.17 104.58
C ASP A 4 -42.14 100.37 105.22
N GLY A 5 -42.60 101.28 104.36
CA GLY A 5 -43.95 101.85 104.55
C GLY A 5 -44.09 103.15 105.34
N GLN A 6 -43.08 104.02 105.40
CA GLN A 6 -43.22 105.32 106.09
C GLN A 6 -42.96 106.57 105.23
N ILE A 7 -42.73 106.41 103.92
CA ILE A 7 -42.52 107.54 103.01
C ILE A 7 -43.27 107.26 101.71
N GLU A 8 -44.35 108.01 101.45
CA GLU A 8 -45.06 107.94 100.18
C GLU A 8 -44.22 108.64 99.09
N GLY A 9 -43.81 107.86 98.10
CA GLY A 9 -43.10 108.35 96.93
C GLY A 9 -43.47 107.52 95.72
N PHE A 10 -43.53 108.17 94.55
CA PHE A 10 -43.81 107.50 93.28
C PHE A 10 -42.61 107.61 92.35
N ARG A 11 -42.41 106.59 91.51
CA ARG A 11 -41.41 106.61 90.44
C ARG A 11 -42.05 107.15 89.17
N THR A 12 -41.37 108.08 88.51
CA THR A 12 -41.75 108.51 87.15
C THR A 12 -41.22 107.50 86.12
N PRO A 13 -41.74 107.48 84.87
CA PRO A 13 -41.32 106.53 83.84
C PRO A 13 -39.82 106.58 83.46
N GLY A 14 -39.08 107.60 83.92
CA GLY A 14 -37.62 107.73 83.77
C GLY A 14 -36.79 107.26 84.97
N GLY A 15 -37.38 106.56 85.95
CA GLY A 15 -36.63 105.89 87.03
C GLY A 15 -36.22 106.75 88.23
N HIS A 16 -36.61 108.02 88.30
CA HIS A 16 -36.37 108.88 89.46
C HIS A 16 -37.45 108.72 90.54
N LEU A 17 -37.03 108.65 91.81
CA LEU A 17 -37.92 108.59 92.98
C LEU A 17 -38.23 110.01 93.47
N ARG A 18 -39.51 110.40 93.54
CA ARG A 18 -39.94 111.68 94.11
C ARG A 18 -40.77 111.45 95.38
N ILE A 19 -40.43 112.19 96.43
CA ILE A 19 -41.07 112.13 97.75
C ILE A 19 -41.99 113.35 97.88
N LEU A 20 -43.22 113.14 98.34
CA LEU A 20 -44.21 114.21 98.55
C LEU A 20 -43.75 115.14 99.69
N SER A 21 -43.77 116.46 99.46
CA SER A 21 -43.36 117.47 100.45
C SER A 21 -44.25 117.49 101.70
N GLU A 22 -45.51 117.09 101.55
CA GLU A 22 -46.49 116.99 102.63
C GLU A 22 -46.06 115.93 103.67
N SER A 23 -45.43 114.83 103.22
CA SER A 23 -44.91 113.77 104.10
C SER A 23 -43.66 114.18 104.92
N ILE A 24 -42.96 115.26 104.54
CA ILE A 24 -41.81 115.79 105.30
C ILE A 24 -42.28 116.75 106.41
N GLN A 25 -43.43 117.41 106.22
CA GLN A 25 -43.98 118.35 107.20
C GLN A 25 -44.68 117.64 108.36
N GLU A 26 -45.34 116.50 108.10
CA GLU A 26 -46.05 115.71 109.11
C GLU A 26 -45.13 115.01 110.14
N LEU A 27 -43.86 114.77 109.81
CA LEU A 27 -42.85 114.25 110.74
C LEU A 27 -42.35 115.30 111.76
N ARG A 28 -42.61 116.59 111.53
CA ARG A 28 -42.08 117.69 112.37
C ARG A 28 -43.05 118.13 113.48
N GLU A 29 -44.34 117.83 113.37
CA GLU A 29 -45.38 118.41 114.24
C GLU A 29 -46.06 117.43 115.21
N GLY A 30 -45.55 116.20 115.34
CA GLY A 30 -45.75 115.38 116.54
C GLY A 30 -47.21 115.07 116.94
N ARG A 31 -48.13 114.93 115.98
CA ARG A 31 -49.52 114.50 116.24
C ARG A 31 -49.84 113.21 115.46
N LYS A 32 -50.22 112.16 116.20
CA LYS A 32 -50.80 110.92 115.67
C LYS A 32 -52.31 111.13 115.45
N ALA A 33 -52.78 110.90 114.23
CA ALA A 33 -54.19 110.65 113.90
C ALA A 33 -54.20 109.74 112.65
N GLN A 34 -54.59 108.47 112.80
CA GLN A 34 -55.94 107.93 112.56
C GLN A 34 -56.30 107.74 111.08
N ALA A 35 -56.69 106.50 110.78
CA ALA A 35 -57.03 105.98 109.47
C ALA A 35 -58.33 106.56 108.89
N SER A 36 -58.33 106.79 107.57
CA SER A 36 -59.51 107.12 106.77
C SER A 36 -59.65 106.12 105.60
N PRO A 37 -60.88 105.73 105.20
CA PRO A 37 -61.09 104.65 104.24
C PRO A 37 -61.26 105.14 102.78
N ILE A 38 -60.69 104.33 101.87
CA ILE A 38 -61.10 103.90 100.52
C ILE A 38 -61.74 104.96 99.58
N ARG A 39 -61.05 105.22 98.46
CA ARG A 39 -61.67 105.72 97.21
C ARG A 39 -61.33 104.81 96.03
N GLU A 40 -62.38 104.24 95.46
CA GLU A 40 -62.39 103.42 94.25
C GLU A 40 -62.02 104.26 93.00
N PRO A 41 -61.19 103.73 92.08
CA PRO A 41 -60.87 104.40 90.82
C PRO A 41 -61.91 104.12 89.70
N SER A 42 -62.12 105.10 88.83
CA SER A 42 -63.21 105.22 87.86
C SER A 42 -63.14 104.29 86.62
N SER A 43 -64.30 104.07 85.98
CA SER A 43 -64.59 103.04 84.96
C SER A 43 -63.85 103.16 83.61
N VAL A 44 -63.10 104.23 83.35
CA VAL A 44 -62.50 104.47 82.01
C VAL A 44 -61.13 103.78 81.84
N LEU A 45 -60.49 103.35 82.93
CA LEU A 45 -59.16 102.69 82.88
C LEU A 45 -59.22 101.15 82.82
N ARG A 46 -60.40 100.54 83.01
CA ARG A 46 -60.59 99.07 82.89
C ARG A 46 -60.69 98.65 81.43
N ASP A 47 -61.48 99.38 80.64
CA ASP A 47 -61.71 99.12 79.21
C ASP A 47 -60.43 99.24 78.35
N ARG A 48 -59.42 99.99 78.82
CA ARG A 48 -58.17 100.16 78.07
C ARG A 48 -57.17 99.01 78.29
N ARG A 49 -57.33 98.24 79.38
CA ARG A 49 -56.43 97.12 79.70
C ARG A 49 -56.87 95.82 79.01
N GLU A 50 -58.17 95.53 79.01
CA GLU A 50 -58.72 94.35 78.31
C GLU A 50 -58.40 94.41 76.80
N ARG A 51 -58.46 95.61 76.20
CA ARG A 51 -58.16 95.82 74.77
C ARG A 51 -56.69 95.64 74.41
N LEU A 52 -55.77 95.75 75.36
CA LEU A 52 -54.34 95.47 75.13
C LEU A 52 -54.02 93.97 75.26
N GLU A 53 -54.69 93.27 76.18
CA GLU A 53 -54.54 91.81 76.34
C GLU A 53 -55.11 91.06 75.11
N GLU A 54 -56.25 91.50 74.56
CA GLU A 54 -56.79 90.97 73.29
C GLU A 54 -55.82 91.15 72.12
N LEU A 55 -55.25 92.35 71.93
CA LEU A 55 -54.31 92.60 70.83
C LEU A 55 -53.00 91.79 70.95
N VAL A 56 -52.55 91.50 72.17
CA VAL A 56 -51.38 90.64 72.39
C VAL A 56 -51.70 89.20 72.02
N LEU A 57 -52.86 88.68 72.42
CA LEU A 57 -53.31 87.33 72.07
C LEU A 57 -53.54 87.19 70.57
N GLU A 58 -54.19 88.15 69.92
CA GLU A 58 -54.33 88.17 68.46
C GLU A 58 -52.97 88.20 67.76
N SER A 59 -51.99 88.95 68.29
CA SER A 59 -50.65 88.99 67.73
C SER A 59 -49.90 87.66 67.88
N GLN A 60 -50.14 86.91 68.97
CA GLN A 60 -49.55 85.59 69.21
C GLN A 60 -50.23 84.51 68.37
N GLU A 61 -51.56 84.56 68.22
CA GLU A 61 -52.29 83.67 67.33
C GLU A 61 -51.88 83.87 65.87
N LEU A 62 -51.70 85.11 65.41
CA LEU A 62 -51.22 85.38 64.06
C LEU A 62 -49.79 84.89 63.83
N ARG A 63 -48.92 84.92 64.85
CA ARG A 63 -47.57 84.32 64.78
C ARG A 63 -47.65 82.80 64.71
N ALA A 64 -48.43 82.17 65.58
CA ALA A 64 -48.61 80.72 65.60
C ALA A 64 -49.21 80.20 64.28
N ARG A 65 -50.20 80.91 63.71
CA ARG A 65 -50.78 80.56 62.41
C ARG A 65 -49.77 80.66 61.27
N ARG A 66 -48.94 81.70 61.24
CA ARG A 66 -47.87 81.83 60.23
C ARG A 66 -46.82 80.74 60.37
N GLU A 67 -46.51 80.31 61.58
CA GLU A 67 -45.55 79.25 61.84
C GLU A 67 -46.10 77.87 61.44
N VAL A 68 -47.36 77.60 61.74
CA VAL A 68 -48.06 76.38 61.25
C VAL A 68 -48.16 76.37 59.73
N GLU A 69 -48.48 77.50 59.10
CA GLU A 69 -48.55 77.60 57.64
C GLU A 69 -47.17 77.44 57.00
N LYS A 70 -46.11 77.95 57.66
CA LYS A 70 -44.73 77.74 57.23
C LYS A 70 -44.31 76.27 57.34
N LEU A 71 -44.62 75.61 58.46
CA LEU A 71 -44.33 74.19 58.66
C LEU A 71 -45.09 73.31 57.66
N ARG A 72 -46.35 73.63 57.35
CA ARG A 72 -47.11 72.93 56.30
C ARG A 72 -46.45 73.06 54.94
N ARG A 73 -46.00 74.27 54.56
CA ARG A 73 -45.26 74.47 53.31
C ARG A 73 -43.93 73.70 53.31
N GLU A 74 -43.21 73.66 54.44
CA GLU A 74 -41.97 72.89 54.55
C GLU A 74 -42.24 71.37 54.47
N GLU A 75 -43.32 70.87 55.07
CA GLU A 75 -43.76 69.46 54.95
C GLU A 75 -44.19 69.13 53.52
N ASP A 76 -44.93 70.02 52.85
CA ASP A 76 -45.36 69.85 51.46
C ASP A 76 -44.14 69.87 50.52
N ASP A 77 -43.21 70.82 50.69
CA ASP A 77 -41.95 70.89 49.93
C ASP A 77 -41.07 69.65 50.17
N GLU A 78 -41.00 69.15 51.41
CA GLU A 78 -40.29 67.90 51.71
C GLU A 78 -40.98 66.68 51.11
N ALA A 79 -42.31 66.64 51.10
CA ALA A 79 -43.07 65.58 50.46
C ALA A 79 -42.83 65.58 48.95
N GLU A 80 -42.89 66.73 48.29
CA GLU A 80 -42.58 66.88 46.86
C GLU A 80 -41.12 66.49 46.53
N ARG A 81 -40.17 66.83 47.41
CA ARG A 81 -38.78 66.36 47.27
C ARG A 81 -38.65 64.85 47.41
N ARG A 82 -39.32 64.24 48.38
CA ARG A 82 -39.32 62.77 48.54
C ARG A 82 -39.99 62.07 47.37
N GLU A 83 -41.08 62.61 46.85
CA GLU A 83 -41.77 62.10 45.66
C GLU A 83 -40.91 62.21 44.40
N SER A 84 -40.29 63.38 44.17
CA SER A 84 -39.39 63.56 43.02
C SER A 84 -38.12 62.69 43.12
N GLU A 85 -37.55 62.52 44.32
CA GLU A 85 -36.46 61.57 44.54
C GLU A 85 -36.90 60.12 44.33
N ALA A 86 -38.10 59.73 44.79
CA ALA A 86 -38.65 58.40 44.56
C ALA A 86 -38.87 58.15 43.07
N GLN A 87 -39.46 59.10 42.34
CA GLN A 87 -39.64 59.02 40.89
C GLN A 87 -38.30 58.97 40.15
N ALA A 88 -37.28 59.71 40.59
CA ALA A 88 -35.95 59.65 40.00
C ALA A 88 -35.28 58.29 40.24
N ARG A 89 -35.47 57.69 41.42
CA ARG A 89 -34.99 56.34 41.74
C ARG A 89 -35.72 55.28 40.91
N GLU A 90 -37.03 55.40 40.74
CA GLU A 90 -37.84 54.51 39.90
C GLU A 90 -37.43 54.60 38.43
N ARG A 91 -37.25 55.82 37.88
CA ARG A 91 -36.74 56.00 36.51
C ARG A 91 -35.33 55.42 36.36
N GLY A 92 -34.44 55.69 37.32
CA GLY A 92 -33.08 55.14 37.30
C GLY A 92 -33.05 53.61 37.44
N ALA A 93 -34.00 53.01 38.16
CA ALA A 93 -34.16 51.56 38.23
C ALA A 93 -34.70 51.00 36.91
N ALA A 94 -35.74 51.63 36.33
CA ALA A 94 -36.31 51.24 35.06
C ALA A 94 -35.31 51.35 33.89
N GLU A 95 -34.47 52.39 33.86
CA GLU A 95 -33.39 52.53 32.87
C GLU A 95 -32.32 51.44 33.01
N ARG A 96 -31.98 51.06 34.25
CA ARG A 96 -31.05 49.93 34.51
C ARG A 96 -31.67 48.59 34.11
N GLU A 97 -32.95 48.39 34.36
CA GLU A 97 -33.66 47.19 33.93
C GLU A 97 -33.73 47.12 32.40
N ALA A 98 -34.10 48.21 31.72
CA ALA A 98 -34.14 48.27 30.26
C ALA A 98 -32.77 48.05 29.62
N THR A 99 -31.69 48.56 30.21
CA THR A 99 -30.32 48.31 29.71
C THR A 99 -29.91 46.86 29.90
N LEU A 100 -30.22 46.24 31.06
CA LEU A 100 -29.98 44.83 31.31
C LEU A 100 -30.80 43.91 30.38
N GLU A 101 -32.04 44.29 30.05
CA GLU A 101 -32.87 43.56 29.08
C GLU A 101 -32.27 43.60 27.68
N LEU A 102 -31.82 44.78 27.22
CA LEU A 102 -31.13 44.91 25.94
C LEU A 102 -29.82 44.13 25.89
N GLU A 103 -29.06 44.09 26.99
CA GLU A 103 -27.86 43.26 27.10
C GLU A 103 -28.19 41.76 27.06
N ARG A 104 -29.25 41.32 27.74
CA ARG A 104 -29.74 39.93 27.67
C ARG A 104 -30.14 39.55 26.25
N GLU A 105 -30.92 40.39 25.57
CA GLU A 105 -31.31 40.13 24.18
C GLU A 105 -30.10 40.05 23.23
N ARG A 106 -29.09 40.91 23.42
CA ARG A 106 -27.85 40.85 22.64
C ARG A 106 -27.11 39.54 22.87
N LEU A 107 -26.96 39.13 24.13
CA LEU A 107 -26.31 37.87 24.50
C LEU A 107 -27.08 36.66 23.95
N GLU A 108 -28.42 36.68 23.99
CA GLU A 108 -29.25 35.62 23.41
C GLU A 108 -29.05 35.51 21.89
N ARG A 109 -29.06 36.64 21.17
CA ARG A 109 -28.79 36.67 19.71
C ARG A 109 -27.39 36.18 19.38
N GLU A 110 -26.37 36.59 20.13
CA GLU A 110 -24.99 36.10 19.97
C GLU A 110 -24.90 34.59 20.20
N GLN A 111 -25.54 34.08 21.26
CA GLN A 111 -25.59 32.63 21.53
C GLN A 111 -26.33 31.86 20.43
N GLU A 112 -27.43 32.38 19.89
CA GLU A 112 -28.14 31.78 18.76
C GLU A 112 -27.28 31.75 17.50
N GLU A 113 -26.60 32.85 17.18
CA GLU A 113 -25.68 32.91 16.05
C GLU A 113 -24.51 31.93 16.21
N GLU A 114 -23.91 31.85 17.40
CA GLU A 114 -22.86 30.88 17.69
C GLU A 114 -23.36 29.45 17.54
N ARG A 115 -24.57 29.13 18.04
CA ARG A 115 -25.20 27.82 17.87
C ARG A 115 -25.40 27.50 16.40
N ARG A 116 -25.96 28.43 15.61
CA ARG A 116 -26.13 28.26 14.16
C ARG A 116 -24.78 28.06 13.45
N ARG A 117 -23.74 28.80 13.82
CA ARG A 117 -22.38 28.63 13.27
C ARG A 117 -21.81 27.25 13.61
N ARG A 118 -21.97 26.79 14.86
CA ARG A 118 -21.51 25.46 15.30
C ARG A 118 -22.28 24.34 14.59
N GLU A 119 -23.59 24.47 14.45
CA GLU A 119 -24.43 23.51 13.73
C GLU A 119 -24.07 23.44 12.24
N SER A 120 -23.87 24.58 11.57
CA SER A 120 -23.41 24.62 10.18
C SER A 120 -22.04 23.98 9.99
N LYS A 121 -21.08 24.24 10.90
CA LYS A 121 -19.76 23.59 10.90
C LYS A 121 -19.86 22.08 11.08
N ARG A 122 -20.72 21.62 12.00
CA ARG A 122 -20.98 20.19 12.21
C ARG A 122 -21.56 19.54 10.97
N ARG A 123 -22.61 20.13 10.38
CA ARG A 123 -23.22 19.62 9.14
C ARG A 123 -22.22 19.51 7.99
N LEU A 124 -21.33 20.49 7.85
CA LEU A 124 -20.28 20.45 6.83
C LEU A 124 -19.25 19.35 7.12
N SER A 125 -18.83 19.20 8.38
CA SER A 125 -17.93 18.12 8.80
C SER A 125 -18.55 16.73 8.57
N ASP A 126 -19.83 16.55 8.92
CA ASP A 126 -20.57 15.31 8.71
C ASP A 126 -20.76 15.02 7.21
N PHE A 127 -20.92 16.07 6.40
CA PHE A 127 -20.93 15.94 4.94
C PHE A 127 -19.57 15.46 4.40
N HIS A 128 -18.46 16.09 4.80
CA HIS A 128 -17.12 15.69 4.39
C HIS A 128 -16.80 14.25 4.81
N HIS A 129 -17.11 13.89 6.06
CA HIS A 129 -16.86 12.55 6.59
C HIS A 129 -17.65 11.48 5.83
N ARG A 130 -18.96 11.68 5.61
CA ARG A 130 -19.79 10.72 4.87
C ARG A 130 -19.28 10.49 3.45
N TRP A 131 -18.84 11.53 2.76
CA TRP A 131 -18.33 11.40 1.38
C TRP A 131 -16.93 10.77 1.34
N LEU A 132 -16.09 10.99 2.34
CA LEU A 132 -14.82 10.29 2.50
C LEU A 132 -15.02 8.80 2.75
N GLU A 133 -15.97 8.44 3.60
CA GLU A 133 -16.35 7.04 3.84
C GLU A 133 -16.86 6.39 2.55
N LYS A 134 -17.71 7.08 1.79
CA LYS A 134 -18.18 6.63 0.47
C LYS A 134 -17.03 6.43 -0.53
N ALA A 135 -16.07 7.34 -0.56
CA ALA A 135 -14.87 7.22 -1.38
C ALA A 135 -14.05 5.98 -0.99
N ALA A 136 -13.85 5.75 0.31
CA ALA A 136 -13.16 4.57 0.81
C ALA A 136 -13.89 3.25 0.44
N GLU A 137 -15.22 3.22 0.53
CA GLU A 137 -16.04 2.07 0.08
C GLU A 137 -15.83 1.77 -1.41
N VAL A 138 -15.79 2.82 -2.26
CA VAL A 138 -15.56 2.65 -3.71
C VAL A 138 -14.16 2.14 -4.00
N LEU A 139 -13.14 2.63 -3.30
CA LEU A 139 -11.76 2.13 -3.44
C LEU A 139 -11.58 0.71 -2.92
N ALA A 140 -12.38 0.30 -1.93
CA ALA A 140 -12.43 -1.07 -1.44
C ALA A 140 -13.19 -2.04 -2.38
N ALA A 141 -13.83 -1.53 -3.43
CA ALA A 141 -14.51 -2.38 -4.41
C ALA A 141 -13.53 -3.31 -5.13
N ARG A 142 -14.03 -4.48 -5.54
CA ARG A 142 -13.25 -5.53 -6.21
C ARG A 142 -12.55 -5.03 -7.49
N GLU A 143 -13.09 -4.01 -8.15
CA GLU A 143 -12.55 -3.44 -9.38
C GLU A 143 -11.25 -2.64 -9.16
N LEU A 144 -11.03 -2.12 -7.95
CA LEU A 144 -9.88 -1.29 -7.57
C LEU A 144 -8.94 -1.98 -6.57
N ASN A 145 -9.16 -3.28 -6.32
CA ASN A 145 -8.36 -4.09 -5.39
C ASN A 145 -6.91 -4.35 -5.86
N TRP A 146 -6.57 -3.98 -7.09
CA TRP A 146 -5.26 -4.13 -7.69
C TRP A 146 -4.32 -2.98 -7.35
N LEU A 147 -4.84 -1.89 -6.81
CA LEU A 147 -4.04 -0.78 -6.31
C LEU A 147 -3.35 -1.19 -5.01
N SER A 148 -2.10 -0.75 -4.85
CA SER A 148 -1.36 -0.93 -3.61
C SER A 148 -1.90 -0.02 -2.49
N ALA A 149 -1.58 -0.34 -1.24
CA ALA A 149 -1.96 0.51 -0.09
C ALA A 149 -1.44 1.96 -0.21
N VAL A 150 -0.27 2.16 -0.83
CA VAL A 150 0.30 3.49 -1.07
C VAL A 150 -0.55 4.26 -2.09
N GLN A 151 -0.93 3.61 -3.19
CA GLN A 151 -1.80 4.20 -4.21
C GLN A 151 -3.20 4.48 -3.66
N HIS A 152 -3.77 3.57 -2.86
CA HIS A 152 -5.03 3.80 -2.15
C HIS A 152 -4.99 5.05 -1.29
N LYS A 153 -3.91 5.24 -0.52
CA LYS A 153 -3.72 6.44 0.28
C LYS A 153 -3.64 7.70 -0.58
N GLU A 154 -2.89 7.67 -1.68
CA GLU A 154 -2.74 8.82 -2.58
C GLU A 154 -4.08 9.24 -3.22
N VAL A 155 -4.91 8.27 -3.62
CA VAL A 155 -6.27 8.58 -4.09
C VAL A 155 -7.10 9.18 -2.97
N LEU A 156 -7.09 8.60 -1.77
CA LEU A 156 -7.85 9.13 -0.62
C LEU A 156 -7.41 10.54 -0.22
N ASP A 157 -6.10 10.82 -0.20
CA ASP A 157 -5.56 12.15 0.12
C ASP A 157 -6.00 13.18 -0.92
N THR A 158 -6.01 12.79 -2.21
CA THR A 158 -6.50 13.66 -3.30
C THR A 158 -8.01 13.89 -3.20
N LEU A 159 -8.78 12.86 -2.87
CA LEU A 159 -10.22 12.98 -2.65
C LEU A 159 -10.56 13.79 -1.41
N ASP A 160 -9.76 13.73 -0.34
CA ASP A 160 -9.94 14.54 0.85
C ASP A 160 -9.77 16.04 0.54
N ILE A 161 -8.75 16.40 -0.23
CA ILE A 161 -8.57 17.77 -0.72
C ILE A 161 -9.78 18.21 -1.56
N GLU A 162 -10.20 17.35 -2.50
CA GLU A 162 -11.32 17.62 -3.39
C GLU A 162 -12.63 17.79 -2.60
N ILE A 163 -12.95 16.89 -1.68
CA ILE A 163 -14.16 16.92 -0.83
C ILE A 163 -14.15 18.15 0.10
N LYS A 164 -13.01 18.50 0.70
CA LYS A 164 -12.87 19.68 1.55
C LYS A 164 -13.14 20.98 0.81
N SER A 165 -12.93 21.02 -0.50
CA SER A 165 -13.24 22.17 -1.35
C SER A 165 -14.73 22.34 -1.65
N ARG A 166 -15.57 21.33 -1.38
CA ARG A 166 -17.00 21.29 -1.73
C ARG A 166 -17.91 21.73 -0.60
N GLN A 167 -19.07 22.27 -0.98
CA GLN A 167 -20.12 22.72 -0.06
C GLN A 167 -21.32 21.76 -0.06
N LEU A 168 -22.21 21.92 0.92
CA LEU A 168 -23.45 21.14 1.04
C LEU A 168 -24.33 21.18 -0.22
N GLN A 169 -24.27 22.27 -1.01
CA GLN A 169 -25.04 22.42 -2.24
C GLN A 169 -24.56 21.48 -3.36
N ASP A 170 -23.32 20.99 -3.27
CA ASP A 170 -22.71 20.11 -4.27
C ASP A 170 -23.13 18.64 -4.10
N GLU A 171 -23.87 18.31 -3.03
CA GLU A 171 -24.28 16.94 -2.67
C GLU A 171 -24.84 16.11 -3.85
N PRO A 172 -25.71 16.65 -4.74
CA PRO A 172 -26.22 15.88 -5.88
C PRO A 172 -25.14 15.50 -6.90
N ARG A 173 -24.04 16.26 -6.96
CA ARG A 173 -22.94 16.08 -7.93
C ARG A 173 -21.74 15.35 -7.35
N MET A 174 -21.64 15.25 -6.02
CA MET A 174 -20.48 14.65 -5.33
C MET A 174 -20.13 13.26 -5.86
N ARG A 175 -21.12 12.39 -6.14
CA ARG A 175 -20.85 11.07 -6.70
C ARG A 175 -20.08 11.14 -8.03
N GLN A 176 -20.47 12.04 -8.92
CA GLN A 176 -19.80 12.22 -10.21
C GLN A 176 -18.40 12.83 -10.04
N VAL A 177 -18.25 13.77 -9.10
CA VAL A 177 -16.94 14.36 -8.75
C VAL A 177 -16.00 13.26 -8.28
N LEU A 178 -16.42 12.40 -7.34
CA LEU A 178 -15.59 11.30 -6.85
C LEU A 178 -15.19 10.34 -7.98
N ILE A 179 -16.13 9.90 -8.82
CA ILE A 179 -15.83 9.00 -9.94
C ILE A 179 -14.80 9.63 -10.89
N HIS A 180 -14.97 10.90 -11.25
CA HIS A 180 -14.07 11.58 -12.17
C HIS A 180 -12.68 11.79 -11.57
N THR A 181 -12.59 12.21 -10.31
CA THR A 181 -11.30 12.39 -9.63
C THR A 181 -10.58 11.05 -9.45
N ILE A 182 -11.29 9.99 -9.05
CA ILE A 182 -10.73 8.63 -8.96
C ILE A 182 -10.18 8.19 -10.31
N ALA A 183 -10.96 8.34 -11.39
CA ALA A 183 -10.52 7.96 -12.73
C ALA A 183 -9.27 8.74 -13.15
N ALA A 184 -9.26 10.06 -12.96
CA ALA A 184 -8.13 10.92 -13.33
C ALA A 184 -6.83 10.56 -12.59
N VAL A 185 -6.91 10.23 -11.29
CA VAL A 185 -5.74 9.86 -10.48
C VAL A 185 -5.22 8.47 -10.85
N ILE A 186 -6.13 7.52 -11.15
CA ILE A 186 -5.76 6.13 -11.43
C ILE A 186 -5.32 5.93 -12.89
N GLU A 187 -5.75 6.77 -13.82
CA GLU A 187 -5.48 6.67 -15.26
C GLU A 187 -4.01 6.34 -15.58
N PRO A 188 -3.00 7.03 -15.01
CA PRO A 188 -1.59 6.72 -15.33
C PRO A 188 -1.18 5.31 -14.90
N TRP A 189 -1.72 4.82 -13.79
CA TRP A 189 -1.46 3.47 -13.29
C TRP A 189 -2.19 2.41 -14.10
N LEU A 190 -3.41 2.71 -14.57
CA LEU A 190 -4.19 1.83 -15.44
C LEU A 190 -3.48 1.64 -16.78
N VAL A 191 -3.07 2.73 -17.43
CA VAL A 191 -2.27 2.71 -18.67
C VAL A 191 -0.97 1.92 -18.47
N SER A 192 -0.25 2.19 -17.37
CA SER A 192 0.99 1.47 -17.05
C SER A 192 0.76 -0.03 -16.84
N ARG A 193 -0.36 -0.41 -16.22
CA ARG A 193 -0.72 -1.81 -15.96
C ARG A 193 -1.09 -2.54 -17.25
N GLU A 194 -1.88 -1.92 -18.11
CA GLU A 194 -2.25 -2.46 -19.41
C GLU A 194 -1.02 -2.65 -20.31
N ALA A 195 -0.14 -1.66 -20.36
CA ALA A 195 1.13 -1.77 -21.09
C ALA A 195 2.01 -2.93 -20.56
N ARG A 196 2.05 -3.15 -19.24
CA ARG A 196 2.77 -4.30 -18.66
C ARG A 196 2.15 -5.62 -19.05
N LYS A 197 0.83 -5.75 -18.96
CA LYS A 197 0.10 -6.96 -19.36
C LYS A 197 0.31 -7.28 -20.84
N GLU A 198 0.26 -6.26 -21.69
CA GLU A 198 0.47 -6.46 -23.13
C GLU A 198 1.91 -6.90 -23.42
N ARG A 199 2.92 -6.27 -22.78
CA ARG A 199 4.31 -6.72 -22.89
C ARG A 199 4.52 -8.15 -22.40
N GLU A 200 3.87 -8.52 -21.29
CA GLU A 200 3.94 -9.88 -20.76
C GLU A 200 3.28 -10.89 -21.71
N ARG A 201 2.12 -10.55 -22.28
CA ARG A 201 1.45 -11.36 -23.29
C ARG A 201 2.30 -11.54 -24.56
N LEU A 202 2.93 -10.46 -25.02
CA LEU A 202 3.86 -10.51 -26.15
C LEU A 202 5.04 -11.43 -25.85
N LEU A 203 5.63 -11.32 -24.66
CA LEU A 203 6.71 -12.20 -24.21
C LEU A 203 6.27 -13.67 -24.15
N GLU A 204 5.10 -13.96 -23.57
CA GLU A 204 4.57 -15.32 -23.49
C GLU A 204 4.35 -15.92 -24.88
N ASN A 205 3.74 -15.15 -25.80
CA ASN A 205 3.52 -15.59 -27.17
C ASN A 205 4.85 -15.86 -27.90
N ALA A 206 5.83 -14.99 -27.69
CA ALA A 206 7.15 -15.08 -28.29
C ALA A 206 7.92 -16.32 -27.77
N VAL A 207 7.87 -16.62 -26.47
CA VAL A 207 8.47 -17.84 -25.93
C VAL A 207 7.73 -19.10 -26.42
N ARG A 208 6.39 -19.03 -26.56
CA ARG A 208 5.59 -20.14 -27.09
C ARG A 208 5.77 -20.39 -28.59
N SER A 209 6.25 -19.41 -29.36
CA SER A 209 6.50 -19.57 -30.79
C SER A 209 7.82 -20.30 -31.09
N LEU A 210 8.64 -20.56 -30.07
CA LEU A 210 9.86 -21.37 -30.22
C LEU A 210 9.53 -22.77 -30.75
N PRO A 211 10.40 -23.37 -31.58
CA PRO A 211 10.18 -24.70 -32.11
C PRO A 211 10.05 -25.76 -31.02
N PHE A 212 9.30 -26.83 -31.34
CA PHE A 212 9.30 -28.06 -30.53
C PHE A 212 10.75 -28.50 -30.28
N GLY A 213 11.07 -28.96 -29.07
CA GLY A 213 12.44 -29.32 -28.65
C GLY A 213 13.26 -28.17 -28.03
N ALA A 214 12.72 -26.94 -27.97
CA ALA A 214 13.34 -25.86 -27.20
C ALA A 214 13.42 -26.22 -25.71
N THR A 215 14.62 -26.12 -25.14
CA THR A 215 14.91 -26.41 -23.73
C THR A 215 14.48 -25.23 -22.84
N ASP A 216 14.40 -25.44 -21.53
CA ASP A 216 14.08 -24.34 -20.60
C ASP A 216 15.16 -23.24 -20.62
N ARG A 217 16.41 -23.59 -20.95
CA ARG A 217 17.48 -22.61 -21.18
C ARG A 217 17.18 -21.73 -22.39
N ASP A 218 16.70 -22.30 -23.50
CA ASP A 218 16.34 -21.56 -24.71
C ASP A 218 15.18 -20.61 -24.45
N LYS A 219 14.16 -21.08 -23.71
CA LYS A 219 13.02 -20.25 -23.30
C LYS A 219 13.47 -19.09 -22.40
N ALA A 220 14.37 -19.34 -21.45
CA ALA A 220 14.90 -18.30 -20.58
C ALA A 220 15.73 -17.26 -21.36
N HIS A 221 16.58 -17.71 -22.30
CA HIS A 221 17.34 -16.84 -23.19
C HIS A 221 16.40 -16.02 -24.09
N ALA A 222 15.36 -16.63 -24.68
CA ALA A 222 14.39 -15.93 -25.51
C ALA A 222 13.61 -14.89 -24.70
N ALA A 223 13.17 -15.24 -23.49
CA ALA A 223 12.51 -14.28 -22.60
C ALA A 223 13.42 -13.10 -22.24
N ALA A 224 14.72 -13.33 -22.02
CA ALA A 224 15.68 -12.26 -21.76
C ALA A 224 15.89 -11.36 -22.98
N ALA A 225 16.13 -11.96 -24.15
CA ALA A 225 16.35 -11.23 -25.41
C ALA A 225 15.11 -10.40 -25.83
N VAL A 226 13.90 -10.95 -25.65
CA VAL A 226 12.66 -10.21 -25.91
C VAL A 226 12.47 -9.06 -24.94
N ARG A 227 12.77 -9.23 -23.63
CA ARG A 227 12.70 -8.12 -22.67
C ARG A 227 13.67 -7.01 -23.03
N GLU A 228 14.88 -7.37 -23.44
CA GLU A 228 15.89 -6.41 -23.89
C GLU A 228 15.41 -5.66 -25.13
N ALA A 229 14.92 -6.36 -26.16
CA ALA A 229 14.36 -5.75 -27.36
C ALA A 229 13.17 -4.81 -27.06
N LEU A 230 12.26 -5.22 -26.17
CA LEU A 230 11.13 -4.37 -25.77
C LEU A 230 11.56 -3.15 -24.94
N SER A 231 12.73 -3.20 -24.29
CA SER A 231 13.26 -2.08 -23.50
C SER A 231 13.97 -1.03 -24.35
N THR A 232 14.48 -1.40 -25.53
CA THR A 232 15.16 -0.48 -26.46
C THR A 232 14.18 0.22 -27.40
N LEU A 233 12.98 -0.31 -27.56
CA LEU A 233 11.91 0.33 -28.34
C LEU A 233 11.37 1.58 -27.66
N ARG A 234 11.00 2.57 -28.49
CA ARG A 234 10.34 3.78 -28.02
C ARG A 234 8.97 3.44 -27.44
N SER A 235 8.49 4.27 -26.51
CA SER A 235 7.16 4.10 -25.90
C SER A 235 6.00 4.28 -26.89
N ASP A 236 6.25 4.92 -28.04
CA ASP A 236 5.30 5.16 -29.13
C ASP A 236 5.57 4.29 -30.37
N ALA A 237 6.40 3.24 -30.24
CA ALA A 237 6.70 2.32 -31.33
C ALA A 237 5.41 1.67 -31.86
N ALA A 238 5.30 1.58 -33.18
CA ALA A 238 4.13 0.96 -33.81
C ALA A 238 4.14 -0.56 -33.60
N ASP A 239 2.96 -1.19 -33.62
CA ASP A 239 2.83 -2.64 -33.38
C ASP A 239 3.75 -3.48 -34.28
N PHE A 240 3.95 -3.09 -35.54
CA PHE A 240 4.83 -3.82 -36.45
C PHE A 240 6.32 -3.72 -36.05
N GLU A 241 6.76 -2.60 -35.48
CA GLU A 241 8.14 -2.42 -34.98
C GLU A 241 8.38 -3.29 -33.75
N VAL A 242 7.37 -3.37 -32.89
CA VAL A 242 7.37 -4.26 -31.71
C VAL A 242 7.50 -5.71 -32.15
N GLN A 243 6.68 -6.16 -33.12
CA GLN A 243 6.77 -7.53 -33.64
C GLN A 243 8.11 -7.81 -34.32
N ALA A 244 8.63 -6.87 -35.12
CA ALA A 244 9.92 -7.01 -35.77
C ALA A 244 11.07 -7.13 -34.76
N GLY A 245 11.05 -6.33 -33.69
CA GLY A 245 12.03 -6.40 -32.61
C GLY A 245 11.99 -7.73 -31.86
N ILE A 246 10.79 -8.24 -31.57
CA ILE A 246 10.59 -9.56 -30.96
C ILE A 246 11.14 -10.66 -31.87
N GLN A 247 10.81 -10.62 -33.17
CA GLN A 247 11.23 -11.63 -34.11
C GLN A 247 12.75 -11.65 -34.26
N ALA A 248 13.38 -10.48 -34.44
CA ALA A 248 14.83 -10.35 -34.52
C ALA A 248 15.55 -10.88 -33.26
N ALA A 249 14.94 -10.74 -32.08
CA ALA A 249 15.49 -11.27 -30.83
C ALA A 249 15.39 -12.80 -30.74
N ILE A 250 14.36 -13.40 -31.35
CA ILE A 250 14.09 -14.85 -31.28
C ILE A 250 14.74 -15.63 -32.41
N ASP A 251 14.88 -15.06 -33.60
CA ASP A 251 15.40 -15.73 -34.79
C ASP A 251 16.73 -16.49 -34.55
N PRO A 252 17.74 -15.91 -33.86
CA PRO A 252 18.98 -16.63 -33.57
C PRO A 252 18.77 -17.86 -32.69
N ILE A 253 17.86 -17.76 -31.71
CA ILE A 253 17.55 -18.86 -30.78
C ILE A 253 16.77 -19.94 -31.52
N ARG A 254 15.82 -19.55 -32.36
CA ARG A 254 15.07 -20.45 -33.21
C ARG A 254 15.99 -21.23 -34.15
N ALA A 255 16.90 -20.54 -34.83
CA ALA A 255 17.89 -21.16 -35.71
C ALA A 255 18.76 -22.17 -34.94
N SER A 256 19.23 -21.82 -33.74
CA SER A 256 20.02 -22.74 -32.90
C SER A 256 19.24 -23.99 -32.45
N VAL A 257 17.96 -23.84 -32.13
CA VAL A 257 17.08 -24.98 -31.77
C VAL A 257 16.83 -25.87 -33.00
N GLU A 258 16.53 -25.26 -34.16
CA GLU A 258 16.31 -26.00 -35.41
C GLU A 258 17.58 -26.74 -35.85
N TRP A 259 18.75 -26.10 -35.73
CA TRP A 259 20.06 -26.69 -36.01
C TRP A 259 20.31 -27.93 -35.12
N ARG A 260 20.15 -27.82 -33.80
CA ARG A 260 20.32 -28.97 -32.89
C ARG A 260 19.39 -30.13 -33.22
N ARG A 261 18.13 -29.84 -33.55
CA ARG A 261 17.18 -30.89 -33.94
C ARG A 261 17.53 -31.53 -35.27
N MET A 262 18.10 -30.76 -36.19
CA MET A 262 18.58 -31.30 -37.45
C MET A 262 19.79 -32.22 -37.21
N THR A 263 20.76 -31.78 -36.41
CA THR A 263 21.95 -32.61 -36.11
C THR A 263 21.59 -33.90 -35.37
N GLU A 264 20.67 -33.86 -34.41
CA GLU A 264 20.12 -35.05 -33.73
C GLU A 264 19.43 -36.02 -34.70
N ARG A 265 18.63 -35.50 -35.65
CA ARG A 265 17.98 -36.33 -36.68
C ARG A 265 19.00 -36.96 -37.63
N LEU A 266 20.00 -36.20 -38.05
CA LEU A 266 21.04 -36.66 -38.97
C LEU A 266 21.97 -37.69 -38.34
N THR A 267 22.37 -37.51 -37.09
CA THR A 267 23.15 -38.50 -36.34
C THR A 267 22.37 -39.79 -36.13
N SER A 268 21.09 -39.70 -35.73
CA SER A 268 20.20 -40.86 -35.62
C SER A 268 20.01 -41.58 -36.96
N TRP A 269 19.83 -40.82 -38.05
CA TRP A 269 19.75 -41.38 -39.40
C TRP A 269 21.04 -42.12 -39.78
N ALA A 270 22.20 -41.52 -39.53
CA ALA A 270 23.50 -42.08 -39.86
C ALA A 270 23.76 -43.41 -39.13
N VAL A 271 23.46 -43.47 -37.83
CA VAL A 271 23.54 -44.71 -37.04
C VAL A 271 22.57 -45.76 -37.59
N GLY A 272 21.35 -45.37 -37.95
CA GLY A 272 20.38 -46.25 -38.60
C GLY A 272 20.78 -46.76 -39.98
N GLN A 273 21.86 -46.26 -40.60
CA GLN A 273 22.41 -46.81 -41.85
C GLN A 273 23.42 -47.95 -41.62
N LEU A 274 23.83 -48.20 -40.37
CA LEU A 274 24.77 -49.27 -40.07
C LEU A 274 24.13 -50.64 -40.31
N PRO A 275 24.91 -51.64 -40.77
CA PRO A 275 24.38 -52.97 -41.03
C PRO A 275 24.01 -53.69 -39.72
N TRP A 276 23.06 -54.63 -39.79
CA TRP A 276 22.73 -55.53 -38.68
C TRP A 276 23.99 -56.22 -38.13
N GLY A 277 24.21 -56.20 -36.82
CA GLY A 277 25.45 -56.71 -36.19
C GLY A 277 26.54 -55.65 -35.99
N SER A 278 26.23 -54.37 -36.16
CA SER A 278 26.99 -53.28 -35.55
C SER A 278 26.99 -53.40 -34.02
N THR A 279 28.08 -52.96 -33.41
CA THR A 279 28.22 -52.89 -31.95
C THR A 279 28.02 -51.47 -31.47
N ASP A 280 27.74 -51.28 -30.18
CA ASP A 280 27.65 -49.96 -29.54
C ASP A 280 28.91 -49.11 -29.78
N GLN A 281 30.09 -49.75 -29.93
CA GLN A 281 31.34 -49.07 -30.24
C GLN A 281 31.35 -48.48 -31.66
N ASP A 282 30.77 -49.19 -32.64
CA ASP A 282 30.67 -48.72 -34.02
C ASP A 282 29.71 -47.54 -34.10
N GLU A 283 28.57 -47.63 -33.40
CA GLU A 283 27.60 -46.54 -33.30
C GLU A 283 28.23 -45.31 -32.64
N ALA A 284 28.90 -45.48 -31.50
CA ALA A 284 29.57 -44.38 -30.80
C ALA A 284 30.73 -43.76 -31.60
N ARG A 285 31.42 -44.55 -32.44
CA ARG A 285 32.47 -44.05 -33.32
C ARG A 285 31.87 -43.23 -34.47
N LEU A 286 30.81 -43.73 -35.10
CA LEU A 286 30.10 -43.00 -36.15
C LEU A 286 29.47 -41.72 -35.60
N HIS A 287 28.82 -41.79 -34.43
CA HIS A 287 28.22 -40.64 -33.77
C HIS A 287 29.22 -39.50 -33.57
N ARG A 288 30.38 -39.78 -32.97
CA ARG A 288 31.46 -38.80 -32.77
C ARG A 288 31.96 -38.21 -34.09
N LYS A 289 32.09 -39.03 -35.13
CA LYS A 289 32.51 -38.56 -36.46
C LYS A 289 31.46 -37.67 -37.10
N CYS A 290 30.17 -38.01 -36.97
CA CYS A 290 29.06 -37.18 -37.42
C CYS A 290 29.01 -35.85 -36.66
N GLU A 291 29.15 -35.85 -35.33
CA GLU A 291 29.20 -34.62 -34.53
C GLU A 291 30.34 -33.70 -34.96
N GLN A 292 31.54 -34.26 -35.20
CA GLN A 292 32.67 -33.50 -35.69
C GLN A 292 32.35 -32.84 -37.04
N ILE A 293 31.89 -33.62 -38.03
CA ILE A 293 31.56 -33.08 -39.36
C ILE A 293 30.49 -32.02 -39.27
N LEU A 294 29.43 -32.26 -38.50
CA LEU A 294 28.33 -31.30 -38.34
C LEU A 294 28.81 -30.03 -37.63
N SER A 295 29.75 -30.11 -36.69
CA SER A 295 30.29 -28.93 -36.01
C SER A 295 31.14 -28.01 -36.89
N GLU A 296 31.66 -28.54 -38.01
CA GLU A 296 32.46 -27.80 -38.99
C GLU A 296 31.59 -27.13 -40.07
N LEU A 297 30.30 -27.47 -40.15
CA LEU A 297 29.38 -26.91 -41.12
C LEU A 297 28.86 -25.52 -40.68
N PRO A 298 28.62 -24.61 -41.63
CA PRO A 298 27.90 -23.36 -41.36
C PRO A 298 26.49 -23.59 -40.79
N GLU A 299 26.03 -22.67 -39.92
CA GLU A 299 24.71 -22.76 -39.25
C GLU A 299 23.51 -22.70 -40.22
N ASN A 300 23.73 -22.29 -41.47
CA ASN A 300 22.71 -22.12 -42.51
C ASN A 300 22.71 -23.22 -43.59
N VAL A 301 23.43 -24.32 -43.36
CA VAL A 301 23.45 -25.47 -44.30
C VAL A 301 22.11 -26.18 -44.30
N SER A 302 21.65 -26.59 -45.49
CA SER A 302 20.42 -27.37 -45.63
C SER A 302 20.56 -28.80 -45.12
N GLU A 303 19.46 -29.44 -44.73
CA GLU A 303 19.47 -30.83 -44.26
C GLU A 303 20.05 -31.79 -45.31
N ILE A 304 19.88 -31.48 -46.60
CA ILE A 304 20.40 -32.29 -47.72
C ILE A 304 21.93 -32.19 -47.79
N GLU A 305 22.47 -30.98 -47.80
CA GLU A 305 23.92 -30.75 -47.84
C GLU A 305 24.61 -31.31 -46.58
N ALA A 306 24.01 -31.14 -45.40
CA ALA A 306 24.53 -31.72 -44.17
C ALA A 306 24.53 -33.26 -44.23
N ARG A 307 23.49 -33.86 -44.81
CA ARG A 307 23.42 -35.31 -45.02
C ARG A 307 24.46 -35.80 -46.03
N GLU A 308 24.68 -35.07 -47.11
CA GLU A 308 25.73 -35.37 -48.10
C GLU A 308 27.12 -35.32 -47.46
N ALA A 309 27.39 -34.36 -46.57
CA ALA A 309 28.65 -34.29 -45.83
C ALA A 309 28.88 -35.55 -44.95
N LEU A 310 27.80 -36.15 -44.43
CA LEU A 310 27.88 -37.39 -43.63
C LEU A 310 27.98 -38.66 -44.47
N HIS A 311 27.65 -38.66 -45.76
CA HIS A 311 27.61 -39.87 -46.60
C HIS A 311 28.93 -40.64 -46.60
N GLN A 312 30.07 -39.93 -46.65
CA GLN A 312 31.38 -40.57 -46.67
C GLN A 312 31.67 -41.27 -45.33
N ALA A 313 31.39 -40.60 -44.20
CA ALA A 313 31.58 -41.19 -42.88
C ALA A 313 30.69 -42.43 -42.66
N VAL A 314 29.43 -42.37 -43.10
CA VAL A 314 28.51 -43.51 -43.04
C VAL A 314 29.02 -44.67 -43.89
N ARG A 315 29.49 -44.42 -45.11
CA ARG A 315 30.00 -45.46 -46.01
C ARG A 315 31.21 -46.18 -45.42
N GLU A 316 32.20 -45.42 -44.94
CA GLU A 316 33.39 -45.98 -44.30
C GLU A 316 33.04 -46.81 -43.06
N ALA A 317 32.07 -46.35 -42.25
CA ALA A 317 31.62 -47.10 -41.08
C ALA A 317 30.90 -48.40 -41.47
N ARG A 318 30.09 -48.37 -42.54
CA ARG A 318 29.43 -49.58 -43.08
C ARG A 318 30.46 -50.59 -43.60
N GLU A 319 31.44 -50.14 -44.38
CA GLU A 319 32.52 -50.98 -44.89
C GLU A 319 33.30 -51.63 -43.74
N CYS A 320 33.68 -50.87 -42.71
CA CYS A 320 34.35 -51.41 -41.53
C CYS A 320 33.55 -52.51 -40.81
N VAL A 321 32.22 -52.35 -40.69
CA VAL A 321 31.36 -53.35 -40.05
C VAL A 321 31.25 -54.61 -40.90
N GLU A 322 31.10 -54.47 -42.23
CA GLU A 322 31.05 -55.61 -43.14
C GLU A 322 32.39 -56.35 -43.23
N ASP A 323 33.52 -55.64 -43.31
CA ASP A 323 34.86 -56.25 -43.31
C ASP A 323 35.10 -57.07 -42.04
N ARG A 324 34.68 -56.56 -40.89
CA ARG A 324 34.76 -57.29 -39.62
C ARG A 324 33.88 -58.54 -39.64
N LYS A 325 32.67 -58.47 -40.19
CA LYS A 325 31.79 -59.64 -40.32
C LYS A 325 32.41 -60.69 -41.23
N GLU A 326 32.98 -60.27 -42.36
CA GLU A 326 33.60 -61.18 -43.30
C GLU A 326 34.83 -61.84 -42.69
N LEU A 327 35.65 -61.09 -41.94
CA LEU A 327 36.76 -61.64 -41.17
C LEU A 327 36.28 -62.67 -40.14
N ASN A 328 35.24 -62.35 -39.36
CA ASN A 328 34.67 -63.28 -38.39
C ASN A 328 34.11 -64.53 -39.07
N ARG A 329 33.43 -64.38 -40.22
CA ARG A 329 32.91 -65.49 -41.02
C ARG A 329 34.05 -66.41 -41.48
N ARG A 330 35.14 -65.85 -42.01
CA ARG A 330 36.33 -66.61 -42.40
C ARG A 330 36.99 -67.31 -41.21
N GLN A 331 37.10 -66.65 -40.07
CA GLN A 331 37.65 -67.27 -38.85
C GLN A 331 36.78 -68.42 -38.33
N GLU A 332 35.45 -68.24 -38.32
CA GLU A 332 34.51 -69.31 -37.96
C GLU A 332 34.57 -70.48 -38.96
N GLN A 333 34.69 -70.18 -40.26
CA GLN A 333 34.83 -71.19 -41.30
C GLN A 333 36.15 -71.95 -41.16
N LYS A 334 37.26 -71.23 -40.97
CA LYS A 334 38.58 -71.82 -40.67
C LYS A 334 38.50 -72.77 -39.47
N ALA A 335 37.92 -72.33 -38.36
CA ALA A 335 37.77 -73.18 -37.17
C ALA A 335 36.96 -74.46 -37.46
N ARG A 336 35.89 -74.37 -38.26
CA ARG A 336 35.12 -75.54 -38.70
C ARG A 336 35.92 -76.47 -39.62
N LEU A 337 36.71 -75.91 -40.53
CA LEU A 337 37.57 -76.67 -41.45
C LEU A 337 38.67 -77.42 -40.68
N VAL A 338 39.34 -76.75 -39.74
CA VAL A 338 40.31 -77.39 -38.82
C VAL A 338 39.66 -78.55 -38.08
N GLN A 339 38.48 -78.34 -37.49
CA GLN A 339 37.76 -79.41 -36.79
C GLN A 339 37.41 -80.59 -37.71
N HIS A 340 37.05 -80.30 -38.96
CA HIS A 340 36.79 -81.34 -39.97
C HIS A 340 38.08 -82.12 -40.30
N GLY A 341 39.19 -81.42 -40.53
CA GLY A 341 40.48 -82.03 -40.84
C GLY A 341 40.99 -82.94 -39.72
N VAL A 342 40.92 -82.49 -38.46
CA VAL A 342 41.25 -83.30 -37.27
C VAL A 342 40.39 -84.57 -37.18
N THR A 343 39.14 -84.53 -37.67
CA THR A 343 38.26 -85.70 -37.72
C THR A 343 38.68 -86.67 -38.85
N GLU A 344 39.11 -86.15 -40.01
CA GLU A 344 39.60 -86.94 -41.14
C GLU A 344 40.85 -87.76 -40.78
N VAL A 345 41.70 -87.30 -39.85
CA VAL A 345 42.87 -88.07 -39.35
C VAL A 345 42.49 -89.49 -38.96
N SER A 346 41.39 -89.66 -38.22
CA SER A 346 40.94 -90.99 -37.77
C SER A 346 40.45 -91.86 -38.93
N TYR A 347 39.85 -91.23 -39.95
CA TYR A 347 39.41 -91.92 -41.16
C TYR A 347 40.59 -92.35 -42.03
N TYR A 348 41.60 -91.49 -42.18
CA TYR A 348 42.77 -91.77 -42.99
C TYR A 348 43.68 -92.84 -42.35
N LEU A 349 43.93 -92.77 -41.05
CA LEU A 349 44.66 -93.82 -40.32
C LEU A 349 43.99 -95.20 -40.45
N LEU A 350 42.65 -95.25 -40.44
CA LEU A 350 41.93 -96.50 -40.69
C LEU A 350 42.17 -97.02 -42.13
N LYS A 351 42.29 -96.13 -43.11
CA LYS A 351 42.60 -96.48 -44.50
C LYS A 351 44.02 -97.02 -44.62
N LEU A 352 45.01 -96.37 -44.01
CA LEU A 352 46.41 -96.79 -43.97
C LEU A 352 46.59 -98.16 -43.29
N ASN A 353 45.94 -98.38 -42.14
CA ASN A 353 45.97 -99.67 -41.43
C ASN A 353 45.39 -100.80 -42.31
N ARG A 354 44.30 -100.52 -43.05
CA ARG A 354 43.72 -101.50 -43.98
C ARG A 354 44.61 -101.78 -45.20
N ALA A 355 45.40 -100.80 -45.63
CA ALA A 355 46.39 -100.96 -46.70
C ALA A 355 47.67 -101.67 -46.23
N GLY A 356 47.87 -101.77 -44.91
CA GLY A 356 49.06 -102.36 -44.30
C GLY A 356 50.26 -101.42 -44.23
N GLU A 357 50.03 -100.10 -44.38
CA GLU A 357 51.08 -99.07 -44.35
C GLU A 357 51.46 -98.68 -42.91
N ILE A 358 50.55 -98.85 -41.96
CA ILE A 358 50.82 -98.75 -40.51
C ILE A 358 50.41 -100.04 -39.81
N SER A 359 51.03 -100.35 -38.67
CA SER A 359 50.69 -101.53 -37.89
C SER A 359 49.38 -101.36 -37.12
N ASN A 360 48.72 -102.47 -36.78
CA ASN A 360 47.51 -102.44 -35.95
C ASN A 360 47.79 -102.05 -34.49
N GLU A 361 49.05 -102.10 -34.04
CA GLU A 361 49.46 -101.59 -32.72
C GLU A 361 49.53 -100.05 -32.75
N GLU A 362 50.21 -99.47 -33.75
CA GLU A 362 50.28 -98.01 -33.95
C GLU A 362 48.88 -97.41 -34.17
N TYR A 363 48.02 -98.05 -34.98
CA TYR A 363 46.65 -97.60 -35.18
C TYR A 363 45.81 -97.57 -33.89
N ARG A 364 46.09 -98.46 -32.94
CA ARG A 364 45.36 -98.53 -31.65
C ARG A 364 46.00 -97.70 -30.56
N ASP A 365 47.19 -97.16 -30.79
CA ASP A 365 47.86 -96.29 -29.85
C ASP A 365 47.14 -94.93 -29.79
N SER A 366 46.54 -94.67 -28.63
CA SER A 366 45.83 -93.44 -28.36
C SER A 366 46.76 -92.23 -28.25
N GLU A 367 48.00 -92.42 -27.77
CA GLU A 367 48.98 -91.33 -27.67
C GLU A 367 49.48 -90.95 -29.06
N PHE A 368 49.79 -91.94 -29.90
CA PHE A 368 50.14 -91.74 -31.30
C PHE A 368 49.04 -91.00 -32.08
N THR A 369 47.78 -91.47 -31.97
CA THR A 369 46.65 -90.85 -32.65
C THR A 369 46.39 -89.43 -32.15
N ALA A 370 46.58 -89.16 -30.85
CA ALA A 370 46.41 -87.82 -30.28
C ALA A 370 47.52 -86.87 -30.75
N SER A 371 48.76 -87.34 -30.82
CA SER A 371 49.90 -86.57 -31.33
C SER A 371 49.69 -86.16 -32.79
N LEU A 372 49.29 -87.10 -33.65
CA LEU A 372 48.99 -86.80 -35.06
C LEU A 372 47.81 -85.82 -35.21
N LYS A 373 46.78 -85.93 -34.36
CA LYS A 373 45.68 -84.97 -34.37
C LYS A 373 46.11 -83.57 -33.98
N GLU A 374 47.01 -83.43 -33.01
CA GLU A 374 47.52 -82.13 -32.60
C GLU A 374 48.44 -81.54 -33.68
N ALA A 375 49.34 -82.35 -34.27
CA ALA A 375 50.19 -81.92 -35.38
C ALA A 375 49.36 -81.42 -36.57
N VAL A 376 48.37 -82.21 -37.00
CA VAL A 376 47.43 -81.81 -38.07
C VAL A 376 46.66 -80.55 -37.68
N LYS A 377 46.25 -80.42 -36.42
CA LYS A 377 45.52 -79.22 -35.96
C LYS A 377 46.41 -77.97 -36.03
N GLU A 378 47.64 -78.03 -35.54
CA GLU A 378 48.58 -76.90 -35.56
C GLU A 378 48.90 -76.47 -36.99
N GLU A 379 49.15 -77.42 -37.90
CA GLU A 379 49.46 -77.11 -39.29
C GLU A 379 48.24 -76.54 -40.03
N LEU A 380 47.05 -77.12 -39.85
CA LEU A 380 45.81 -76.56 -40.41
C LEU A 380 45.48 -75.17 -39.83
N GLU A 381 45.76 -74.92 -38.55
CA GLU A 381 45.61 -73.59 -37.95
C GLU A 381 46.61 -72.57 -38.53
N SER A 382 47.77 -73.02 -39.02
CA SER A 382 48.76 -72.18 -39.70
C SER A 382 48.38 -71.90 -41.16
N GLU A 383 48.06 -72.94 -41.92
CA GLU A 383 47.94 -72.85 -43.37
C GLU A 383 46.56 -72.42 -43.88
N LEU A 384 45.48 -72.77 -43.18
CA LEU A 384 44.13 -72.46 -43.67
C LEU A 384 43.83 -70.96 -43.55
N SER A 385 43.25 -70.39 -44.60
CA SER A 385 42.73 -69.02 -44.64
C SER A 385 41.25 -68.95 -44.24
N GLY A 386 40.53 -70.07 -44.35
CA GLY A 386 39.09 -70.17 -44.13
C GLY A 386 38.26 -70.12 -45.42
N ASP A 387 38.90 -69.90 -46.58
CA ASP A 387 38.24 -69.89 -47.89
C ASP A 387 38.34 -71.25 -48.62
N GLU A 388 39.05 -72.22 -48.04
CA GLU A 388 39.29 -73.55 -48.63
C GLU A 388 38.03 -74.44 -48.68
N GLU A 389 37.99 -75.34 -49.66
CA GLU A 389 36.97 -76.39 -49.72
C GLU A 389 37.31 -77.58 -48.82
N ILE A 390 36.29 -78.31 -48.38
CA ILE A 390 36.45 -79.51 -47.53
C ILE A 390 37.39 -80.55 -48.17
N ASN A 391 37.37 -80.68 -49.50
CA ASN A 391 38.23 -81.65 -50.18
C ASN A 391 39.71 -81.24 -50.14
N GLU A 392 40.00 -79.94 -50.27
CA GLU A 392 41.36 -79.40 -50.16
C GLU A 392 41.92 -79.66 -48.75
N VAL A 393 41.10 -79.46 -47.71
CA VAL A 393 41.48 -79.80 -46.33
C VAL A 393 41.78 -81.28 -46.16
N LYS A 394 41.01 -82.18 -46.79
CA LYS A 394 41.25 -83.63 -46.70
C LYS A 394 42.54 -84.05 -47.39
N GLU A 395 42.89 -83.42 -48.50
CA GLU A 395 44.15 -83.68 -49.20
C GLU A 395 45.32 -83.22 -48.34
N LEU A 396 45.24 -82.00 -47.79
CA LEU A 396 46.26 -81.44 -46.91
C LEU A 396 46.47 -82.28 -45.64
N VAL A 397 45.39 -82.76 -45.01
CA VAL A 397 45.48 -83.67 -43.85
C VAL A 397 46.24 -84.95 -44.18
N ARG A 398 46.08 -85.49 -45.39
CA ARG A 398 46.77 -86.72 -45.80
C ARG A 398 48.25 -86.47 -46.03
N GLU A 399 48.58 -85.35 -46.68
CA GLU A 399 49.97 -84.92 -46.88
C GLU A 399 50.69 -84.76 -45.54
N ILE A 400 50.09 -84.05 -44.57
CA ILE A 400 50.67 -83.88 -43.22
C ILE A 400 50.88 -85.24 -42.53
N ILE A 401 49.91 -86.15 -42.62
CA ILE A 401 50.04 -87.49 -42.01
C ILE A 401 51.13 -88.30 -42.71
N ASP A 402 51.19 -88.28 -44.03
CA ASP A 402 52.20 -89.03 -44.79
C ASP A 402 53.62 -88.50 -44.52
N ASP A 403 53.77 -87.19 -44.31
CA ASP A 403 55.04 -86.55 -43.93
C ASP A 403 55.47 -86.91 -42.49
N GLU A 404 54.54 -86.96 -41.53
CA GLU A 404 54.80 -87.38 -40.14
C GLU A 404 55.09 -88.89 -40.00
N LEU A 405 54.66 -89.70 -40.97
CA LEU A 405 54.89 -91.14 -41.01
C LEU A 405 56.18 -91.54 -41.75
N SER A 406 56.78 -90.61 -42.51
CA SER A 406 58.00 -90.80 -43.31
C SER A 406 59.27 -90.60 -42.49
#